data_AF-A0A5C4V6F6-F1
#
_entry.id   AF-A0A5C4V6F6-F1
#
_cell.length_a   1.000
_cell.length_b   1.000
_cell.length_c   1.000
_cell.angle_alpha   90.00
_cell.angle_beta   90.00
_cell.angle_gamma   90.00
#
_symmetry.space_group_name_H-M   'P 1'
#
loop_
_entity.id
_entity.type
_entity.pdbx_description
1 polymer ?
#
loop_
_entity_poly.entity_id
_entity_poly.type
_entity_poly.pdbx_seq_one_letter_code
_entity_poly.pdbx_strand_id
1 'polypeptide(L)'
;MRPEDVEHGTQRGYAWHRRRGEHACGPCMEAHGRDLANRRARRAEASPLGRSLTQARQRAGLSEAELAEQLGWSSPYSVGWVENGSRRVSLQALEEWAAALGCRIELIPGEVLEESAA
;
A
#
# COMPACT_ATOMS: atom_id res chain seq x y z
N MET A 1 20.57 -6.09 -21.75
CA MET A 1 19.32 -6.77 -22.12
C MET A 1 18.80 -6.07 -23.36
N ARG A 2 18.75 -6.78 -24.48
CA ARG A 2 18.30 -6.23 -25.76
C ARG A 2 16.76 -6.17 -25.77
N PRO A 3 16.15 -5.36 -26.63
CA PRO A 3 14.69 -5.24 -26.71
C PRO A 3 14.00 -6.60 -26.94
N GLU A 4 14.59 -7.48 -27.75
CA GLU A 4 14.05 -8.84 -27.98
C GLU A 4 14.09 -9.75 -26.75
N ASP A 5 14.89 -9.43 -25.73
CA ASP A 5 15.01 -10.21 -24.51
C ASP A 5 13.92 -9.82 -23.47
N VAL A 6 13.11 -8.78 -23.74
CA VAL A 6 12.10 -8.23 -22.81
C VAL A 6 10.81 -9.03 -22.84
N GLU A 7 10.40 -9.47 -21.66
CA GLU A 7 9.10 -10.10 -21.46
C GLU A 7 7.97 -9.03 -21.48
N HIS A 8 7.45 -8.76 -22.68
CA HIS A 8 6.32 -7.87 -22.89
C HIS A 8 5.02 -8.42 -22.28
N GLY A 9 4.04 -7.55 -22.03
CA GLY A 9 2.79 -7.97 -21.38
C GLY A 9 2.88 -8.14 -19.86
N THR A 10 3.99 -7.74 -19.25
CA THR A 10 4.21 -7.80 -17.80
C THR A 10 4.54 -6.44 -17.22
N GLN A 11 4.40 -6.29 -15.89
CA GLN A 11 4.79 -5.06 -15.21
C GLN A 11 6.29 -4.78 -15.32
N ARG A 12 7.09 -5.85 -15.41
CA ARG A 12 8.54 -5.78 -15.62
C ARG A 12 8.86 -5.25 -17.03
N GLY A 13 8.13 -5.71 -18.04
CA GLY A 13 8.23 -5.20 -19.41
C GLY A 13 7.83 -3.74 -19.54
N TYR A 14 6.76 -3.30 -18.85
CA TYR A 14 6.41 -1.87 -18.77
C TYR A 14 7.51 -1.04 -18.10
N ALA A 15 8.04 -1.51 -16.96
CA ALA A 15 9.10 -0.81 -16.24
C ALA A 15 10.38 -0.68 -17.07
N TRP A 16 10.68 -1.65 -17.94
CA TRP A 16 11.80 -1.60 -18.88
C TRP A 16 11.66 -0.44 -19.86
N HIS A 17 10.50 -0.30 -20.53
CA HIS A 17 10.20 0.82 -21.44
C HIS A 17 10.35 2.17 -20.74
N ARG A 18 9.76 2.30 -19.55
CA ARG A 18 9.80 3.52 -18.74
C ARG A 18 11.23 3.96 -18.40
N ARG A 19 12.11 3.01 -18.03
CA ARG A 19 13.51 3.32 -17.69
C ARG A 19 14.32 3.85 -18.87
N ARG A 20 13.91 3.53 -20.08
CA ARG A 20 14.57 3.94 -21.32
C ARG A 20 13.95 5.19 -21.94
N GLY A 21 12.87 5.69 -21.35
CA GLY A 21 12.10 6.82 -21.91
C GLY A 21 11.38 6.48 -23.21
N GLU A 22 11.16 5.19 -23.48
CA GLU A 22 10.50 4.71 -24.69
C GLU A 22 8.97 4.64 -24.49
N HIS A 23 8.22 4.80 -25.58
CA HIS A 23 6.77 4.58 -25.55
C HIS A 23 6.49 3.09 -25.36
N ALA A 24 5.83 2.74 -24.25
CA ALA A 24 5.51 1.36 -23.96
C ALA A 24 4.56 0.77 -25.00
N CYS A 25 4.82 -0.45 -25.44
CA CYS A 25 3.91 -1.15 -26.37
C CYS A 25 2.56 -1.49 -25.72
N GLY A 26 1.54 -1.73 -26.54
CA GLY A 26 0.17 -2.06 -26.11
C GLY A 26 0.11 -3.11 -25.00
N PRO A 27 0.72 -4.30 -25.15
CA PRO A 27 0.70 -5.33 -24.12
C PRO A 27 1.28 -4.86 -22.77
N CYS A 28 2.37 -4.08 -22.80
CA CYS A 28 2.97 -3.53 -21.58
C CYS A 28 2.09 -2.46 -20.93
N MET A 29 1.43 -1.61 -21.72
CA MET A 29 0.48 -0.62 -21.20
C MET A 29 -0.74 -1.29 -20.55
N GLU A 30 -1.28 -2.34 -21.18
CA GLU A 30 -2.39 -3.12 -20.61
C GLU A 30 -2.00 -3.82 -19.30
N ALA A 31 -0.80 -4.41 -19.26
CA ALA A 31 -0.28 -5.03 -18.04
C ALA A 31 -0.14 -4.02 -16.90
N HIS A 32 0.33 -2.81 -17.21
CA HIS A 32 0.37 -1.72 -16.27
C HIS A 32 -1.02 -1.29 -15.80
N GLY A 33 -1.99 -1.18 -16.71
CA GLY A 33 -3.37 -0.90 -16.38
C GLY A 33 -3.97 -1.93 -15.42
N ARG A 34 -3.75 -3.23 -15.67
CA ARG A 34 -4.17 -4.32 -14.77
C ARG A 34 -3.54 -4.21 -13.39
N ASP A 35 -2.24 -3.92 -13.30
CA ASP A 35 -1.54 -3.72 -12.03
C ASP A 35 -2.11 -2.53 -11.24
N LEU A 36 -2.36 -1.41 -11.90
CA LEU A 36 -3.00 -0.25 -11.26
C LEU A 36 -4.42 -0.57 -10.77
N ALA A 37 -5.22 -1.29 -11.56
CA ALA A 37 -6.57 -1.72 -11.15
C ALA A 37 -6.51 -2.65 -9.93
N ASN A 38 -5.60 -3.62 -9.91
CA ASN A 38 -5.39 -4.52 -8.78
C ASN A 38 -4.95 -3.76 -7.52
N ARG A 39 -4.04 -2.79 -7.65
CA ARG A 39 -3.63 -1.93 -6.53
C ARG A 39 -4.80 -1.09 -6.00
N ARG A 40 -5.64 -0.58 -6.89
CA ARG A 40 -6.86 0.16 -6.51
C ARG A 40 -7.85 -0.74 -5.78
N ALA A 41 -8.10 -1.96 -6.27
CA ALA A 41 -8.96 -2.94 -5.62
C ALA A 41 -8.43 -3.31 -4.22
N ARG A 42 -7.14 -3.64 -4.11
CA ARG A 42 -6.48 -3.90 -2.81
C ARG A 42 -6.57 -2.70 -1.85
N ARG A 43 -6.49 -1.47 -2.36
CA ARG A 43 -6.66 -0.26 -1.53
C ARG A 43 -8.11 -0.02 -1.12
N ALA A 44 -9.08 -0.42 -1.94
CA ALA A 44 -10.50 -0.40 -1.58
C ALA A 44 -10.83 -1.47 -0.52
N GLU A 45 -10.18 -2.63 -0.62
CA GLU A 45 -10.25 -3.73 0.37
C GLU A 45 -9.43 -3.46 1.64
N ALA A 46 -8.48 -2.51 1.61
CA ALA A 46 -7.71 -2.14 2.79
C ALA A 46 -8.66 -1.81 3.94
N SER A 47 -8.42 -2.39 5.12
CA SER A 47 -9.32 -2.27 6.25
C SER A 47 -9.58 -0.79 6.60
N PRO A 48 -10.76 -0.44 7.15
CA PRO A 48 -11.03 0.91 7.64
C PRO A 48 -9.91 1.44 8.54
N LEU A 49 -9.32 0.56 9.36
CA LEU A 49 -8.14 0.85 10.17
C LEU A 49 -6.94 1.28 9.32
N GLY A 50 -6.55 0.47 8.33
CA GLY A 50 -5.43 0.78 7.45
C GLY A 50 -5.57 2.13 6.75
N ARG A 51 -6.77 2.45 6.24
CA ARG A 51 -7.06 3.77 5.65
C ARG A 51 -6.93 4.92 6.64
N SER A 52 -7.48 4.78 7.84
CA SER A 52 -7.37 5.80 8.89
C SER A 52 -5.91 6.07 9.27
N LEU A 53 -5.09 5.02 9.33
CA LEU A 53 -3.69 5.13 9.68
C LEU A 53 -2.85 5.76 8.55
N THR A 54 -3.11 5.39 7.29
CA THR A 54 -2.53 6.08 6.12
C THR A 54 -2.83 7.58 6.17
N GLN A 55 -4.08 7.97 6.45
CA GLN A 55 -4.46 9.38 6.54
C GLN A 55 -3.80 10.10 7.72
N ALA A 56 -3.65 9.44 8.86
CA ALA A 56 -2.93 10.00 10.00
C ALA A 56 -1.46 10.27 9.66
N ARG A 57 -0.76 9.29 9.07
CA ARG A 57 0.62 9.43 8.62
C ARG A 57 0.78 10.55 7.59
N GLN A 58 -0.08 10.61 6.58
CA GLN A 58 -0.03 11.64 5.55
C GLN A 58 -0.28 13.05 6.10
N ARG A 59 -1.19 13.20 7.08
CA ARG A 59 -1.40 14.48 7.77
C ARG A 59 -0.19 14.92 8.60
N ALA A 60 0.58 13.97 9.13
CA ALA A 60 1.85 14.24 9.78
C ALA A 60 3.00 14.54 8.79
N GLY A 61 2.76 14.44 7.47
CA GLY A 61 3.77 14.71 6.44
C GLY A 61 4.85 13.64 6.29
N LEU A 62 4.64 12.44 6.85
CA LEU A 62 5.63 11.37 6.88
C LEU A 62 5.43 10.38 5.73
N SER A 63 6.51 9.87 5.17
CA SER A 63 6.54 8.67 4.33
C SER A 63 6.44 7.39 5.16
N GLU A 64 6.16 6.25 4.51
CA GLU A 64 6.12 4.94 5.18
C GLU A 64 7.47 4.58 5.83
N ALA A 65 8.57 4.91 5.16
CA ALA A 65 9.92 4.66 5.65
C ALA A 65 10.27 5.53 6.85
N GLU A 66 9.93 6.82 6.82
CA GLU A 66 10.18 7.74 7.93
C GLU A 66 9.38 7.34 9.18
N LEU A 67 8.11 6.95 9.01
CA LEU A 67 7.32 6.44 10.13
C LEU A 67 7.92 5.13 10.68
N ALA A 68 8.32 4.20 9.82
CA ALA A 68 8.95 2.96 10.26
C ALA A 68 10.23 3.21 11.06
N GLU A 69 11.07 4.14 10.60
CA GLU A 69 12.29 4.55 11.29
C GLU A 69 11.98 5.20 12.65
N GLN A 70 11.02 6.12 12.70
CA GLN A 70 10.60 6.78 13.94
C GLN A 70 10.08 5.80 15.00
N LEU A 71 9.50 4.68 14.57
CA LEU A 71 9.00 3.61 15.44
C LEU A 71 10.06 2.57 15.80
N GLY A 72 11.27 2.68 15.25
CA GLY A 72 12.32 1.67 15.42
C GLY A 72 11.99 0.34 14.74
N TRP A 73 11.15 0.32 13.72
CA TRP A 73 10.82 -0.89 12.98
C TRP A 73 11.92 -1.23 11.98
N SER A 74 12.32 -2.50 11.97
CA SER A 74 13.46 -2.98 11.18
C SER A 74 13.24 -3.02 9.67
N SER A 75 11.98 -2.97 9.21
CA SER A 75 11.65 -2.99 7.78
C SER A 75 10.80 -1.77 7.40
N PRO A 76 11.26 -0.95 6.42
CA PRO A 76 10.55 0.24 5.96
C PRO A 76 9.22 -0.08 5.27
N TYR A 77 9.01 -1.34 4.86
CA TYR A 77 7.75 -1.81 4.25
C TYR A 77 6.70 -2.20 5.28
N SER A 78 7.06 -2.31 6.57
CA SER A 78 6.15 -2.79 7.62
C SER A 78 4.95 -1.86 7.79
N VAL A 79 5.14 -0.55 7.64
CA VAL A 79 4.06 0.43 7.68
C VAL A 79 3.08 0.20 6.55
N GLY A 80 3.57 0.08 5.31
CA GLY A 80 2.73 -0.19 4.14
C GLY A 80 1.92 -1.49 4.26
N TRP A 81 2.50 -2.56 4.83
CA TRP A 81 1.79 -3.82 5.08
C TRP A 81 0.68 -3.70 6.13
N VAL A 82 0.84 -2.83 7.13
CA VAL A 82 -0.22 -2.56 8.11
C VAL A 82 -1.30 -1.67 7.48
N GLU A 83 -0.90 -0.62 6.76
CA GLU A 83 -1.81 0.32 6.09
C GLU A 83 -2.70 -0.34 5.02
N ASN A 84 -2.17 -1.35 4.32
CA ASN A 84 -2.94 -2.09 3.33
C ASN A 84 -3.72 -3.29 3.92
N GLY A 85 -3.60 -3.54 5.22
CA GLY A 85 -4.27 -4.65 5.92
C GLY A 85 -3.66 -6.03 5.72
N SER A 86 -2.51 -6.15 5.04
CA SER A 86 -1.82 -7.43 4.82
C SER A 86 -1.11 -7.95 6.07
N ARG A 87 -0.91 -7.11 7.08
CA ARG A 87 -0.30 -7.48 8.35
C ARG A 87 -1.19 -7.08 9.53
N ARG A 88 -1.43 -8.04 10.43
CA ARG A 88 -2.08 -7.76 11.73
C ARG A 88 -1.13 -6.93 12.60
N VAL A 89 -1.68 -5.92 13.25
CA VAL A 89 -0.95 -5.02 14.14
C VAL A 89 -1.42 -5.23 15.58
N SER A 90 -0.52 -5.14 16.55
CA SER A 90 -0.86 -5.22 17.98
C SER A 90 -1.43 -3.88 18.47
N LEU A 91 -2.15 -3.90 19.58
CA LEU A 91 -2.60 -2.66 20.24
C LEU A 91 -1.42 -1.78 20.66
N GLN A 92 -0.34 -2.38 21.17
CA GLN A 92 0.89 -1.66 21.52
C GLN A 92 1.48 -0.92 20.32
N ALA A 93 1.58 -1.57 19.15
CA ALA A 93 2.07 -0.93 17.93
C ALA A 93 1.16 0.21 17.45
N LEU A 94 -0.16 0.10 17.70
CA LEU A 94 -1.08 1.19 17.45
C LEU A 94 -0.84 2.36 18.41
N GLU A 95 -0.61 2.11 19.70
CA GLU A 95 -0.26 3.16 20.68
C GLU A 95 1.05 3.87 20.32
N GLU A 96 2.07 3.13 19.87
CA GLU A 96 3.32 3.69 19.35
C GLU A 96 3.09 4.58 18.12
N TRP A 97 2.20 4.16 17.19
CA TRP A 97 1.77 5.01 16.07
C TRP A 97 1.08 6.28 16.55
N ALA A 98 0.17 6.17 17.52
CA ALA A 98 -0.55 7.31 18.05
C ALA A 98 0.40 8.34 18.67
N ALA A 99 1.38 7.86 19.44
CA ALA A 99 2.44 8.71 20.01
C ALA A 99 3.31 9.35 18.93
N ALA A 100 3.77 8.59 17.94
CA ALA A 100 4.63 9.07 16.86
C ALA A 100 3.94 10.12 15.96
N LEU A 101 2.63 9.96 15.74
CA LEU A 101 1.82 10.82 14.87
C LEU A 101 1.12 11.96 15.63
N GLY A 102 1.23 12.02 16.96
CA GLY A 102 0.54 13.00 17.79
C GLY A 102 -1.00 12.87 17.72
N CYS A 103 -1.52 11.65 17.59
CA CYS A 103 -2.96 11.38 17.52
C CYS A 103 -3.42 10.47 18.67
N ARG A 104 -4.74 10.28 18.77
CA ARG A 104 -5.36 9.36 19.74
C ARG A 104 -6.09 8.25 18.99
N ILE A 105 -6.13 7.06 19.57
CA ILE A 105 -6.90 5.93 19.06
C ILE A 105 -8.24 5.88 19.76
N GLU A 106 -9.31 5.80 18.97
CA GLU A 106 -10.66 5.58 19.46
C GLU A 106 -11.20 4.29 18.81
N LEU A 107 -11.66 3.37 19.66
CA LEU A 107 -12.32 2.16 19.21
C LEU A 107 -13.82 2.43 19.15
N ILE A 108 -14.35 2.45 17.92
CA ILE A 108 -15.77 2.63 17.66
C ILE A 108 -16.32 1.26 17.25
N PRO A 109 -17.25 0.66 18.01
CA PRO A 109 -17.93 -0.56 17.58
C PRO A 109 -18.61 -0.32 16.22
N GLY A 110 -18.30 -1.16 15.24
CA GLY A 110 -18.98 -1.16 13.95
C GLY A 110 -20.20 -2.06 13.98
N GLU A 111 -21.19 -1.76 13.13
CA GLU A 111 -22.23 -2.73 12.81
C GLU A 111 -21.59 -3.91 12.06
N VAL A 112 -21.93 -5.14 12.48
CA VAL A 112 -21.50 -6.34 11.76
C VAL A 112 -22.23 -6.32 10.43
N LEU A 113 -21.52 -6.11 9.33
CA LEU A 113 -22.09 -6.32 8.00
C LEU A 113 -22.39 -7.81 7.92
N GLU A 114 -23.66 -8.19 8.02
CA GLU A 114 -24.06 -9.58 7.79
C GLU A 114 -23.60 -9.94 6.37
N GLU A 115 -22.60 -10.82 6.30
CA GLU A 115 -22.13 -11.37 5.04
C GLU A 115 -23.33 -12.01 4.36
N SER A 116 -23.82 -11.36 3.31
CA SER A 116 -24.86 -11.93 2.45
C SER A 116 -24.27 -13.20 1.84
N ALA A 117 -24.62 -14.33 2.45
CA ALA A 117 -24.42 -15.65 1.87
C ALA A 117 -25.13 -15.67 0.51
N ALA A 118 -24.34 -15.79 -0.55
CA ALA A 118 -24.78 -16.09 -1.90
C ALA A 118 -24.12 -17.40 -2.34
#